data_AF-C5KVQ0-F1
#
_entry.id   AF-C5KVQ0-F1
#
_cell.length_a   1.000
_cell.length_b   1.000
_cell.length_c   1.000
_cell.angle_alpha   90.00
_cell.angle_beta   90.00
_cell.angle_gamma   90.00
#
_symmetry.space_group_name_H-M   'P 1'
#
loop_
_entity.id
_entity.type
_entity.pdbx_description
1 polymer ?
#
loop_
_entity_poly.entity_id
_entity_poly.type
_entity_poly.pdbx_seq_one_letter_code
_entity_poly.pdbx_strand_id
1 'polypeptide(L)'
;MGYGVFTLFGIIYPINFFLATTTVKLAVSSGIVDIIRYTFPQHTYWIRDLDFVIGCVGVSLLMAYALVSVASGIQAMSPQGYDNHYGRFQLSRAKPGLGLRMYASHYNALECFTMFSIAVILGILRGMDEHLLANLSAVVILARANYHIFHALDFAMLRSIAFDTAFMAILSIIMEAAFPGNVVVKFMATKDWTLPVL
;
A
#
# COMPACT_ATOMS: atom_id res chain seq x y z
N MET A 1 23.34 -22.78 6.31
CA MET A 1 22.36 -21.71 6.68
C MET A 1 21.06 -21.74 5.86
N GLY A 2 20.70 -22.83 5.14
CA GLY A 2 19.55 -22.83 4.23
C GLY A 2 18.19 -23.23 4.82
N TYR A 3 18.14 -24.08 5.84
CA TYR A 3 16.87 -24.62 6.35
C TYR A 3 16.11 -23.66 7.27
N GLY A 4 16.81 -22.73 7.94
CA GLY A 4 16.20 -21.77 8.86
C GLY A 4 15.38 -20.67 8.16
N VAL A 5 15.75 -20.29 6.93
CA VAL A 5 15.06 -19.24 6.17
C VAL A 5 13.70 -19.75 5.67
N PHE A 6 13.63 -21.00 5.18
CA PHE A 6 12.37 -21.61 4.74
C PHE A 6 11.39 -21.88 5.88
N THR A 7 11.88 -22.25 7.07
CA THR A 7 11.01 -22.42 8.26
C THR A 7 10.54 -21.07 8.81
N LEU A 8 11.37 -20.03 8.77
CA LEU A 8 10.96 -18.65 9.07
C LEU A 8 9.90 -18.16 8.08
N PHE A 9 10.06 -18.41 6.78
CA PHE A 9 9.02 -18.12 5.79
C PHE A 9 7.73 -18.89 6.09
N GLY A 10 7.80 -20.20 6.41
CA GLY A 10 6.62 -21.01 6.71
C GLY A 10 5.81 -20.57 7.93
N ILE A 11 6.41 -19.83 8.88
CA ILE A 11 5.75 -19.37 10.12
C ILE A 11 5.41 -17.88 10.06
N ILE A 12 6.34 -17.03 9.60
CA ILE A 12 6.16 -15.58 9.58
C ILE A 12 5.14 -15.17 8.53
N TYR A 13 5.12 -15.80 7.35
CA TYR A 13 4.22 -15.40 6.27
C TYR A 13 2.74 -15.61 6.63
N PRO A 14 2.33 -16.76 7.22
CA PRO A 14 0.97 -16.92 7.72
C PRO A 14 0.57 -15.90 8.77
N ILE A 15 1.48 -15.54 9.68
CA ILE A 15 1.24 -14.52 10.71
C ILE A 15 1.04 -13.14 10.06
N ASN A 16 1.96 -12.73 9.18
CA ASN A 16 1.86 -11.44 8.48
C ASN A 16 0.60 -11.38 7.62
N PHE A 17 0.26 -12.46 6.92
CA PHE A 17 -0.97 -12.58 6.14
C PHE A 17 -2.21 -12.43 7.03
N PHE A 18 -2.25 -13.11 8.17
CA PHE A 18 -3.35 -13.00 9.12
C PHE A 18 -3.48 -11.58 9.69
N LEU A 19 -2.36 -10.95 10.07
CA LEU A 19 -2.35 -9.56 10.55
C LEU A 19 -2.79 -8.57 9.47
N ALA A 20 -2.33 -8.75 8.23
CA ALA A 20 -2.69 -7.92 7.09
C ALA A 20 -4.19 -8.01 6.79
N THR A 21 -4.71 -9.22 6.64
CA THR A 21 -6.15 -9.47 6.40
C THR A 21 -7.02 -8.95 7.54
N THR A 22 -6.61 -9.15 8.80
CA THR A 22 -7.31 -8.60 9.97
C THR A 22 -7.30 -7.06 9.95
N THR A 23 -6.18 -6.44 9.58
CA THR A 23 -6.07 -4.98 9.49
C THR A 23 -6.98 -4.41 8.42
N VAL A 24 -7.00 -5.01 7.23
CA VAL A 24 -7.91 -4.62 6.14
C VAL A 24 -9.36 -4.76 6.60
N LYS A 25 -9.71 -5.92 7.18
CA LYS A 25 -11.06 -6.21 7.66
C LYS A 25 -11.52 -5.19 8.71
N LEU A 26 -10.68 -4.92 9.70
CA LEU A 26 -10.98 -3.94 10.75
C LEU A 26 -11.17 -2.54 10.18
N ALA A 27 -10.26 -2.08 9.31
CA ALA A 27 -10.31 -0.73 8.72
C ALA A 27 -11.54 -0.52 7.82
N VAL A 28 -11.95 -1.55 7.07
CA VAL A 28 -13.16 -1.50 6.26
C VAL A 28 -14.40 -1.49 7.17
N SER A 29 -14.45 -2.38 8.16
CA SER A 29 -15.60 -2.49 9.08
C SER A 29 -15.81 -1.27 9.98
N SER A 30 -14.74 -0.51 10.27
CA SER A 30 -14.81 0.70 11.10
C SER A 30 -15.14 1.96 10.30
N GLY A 31 -15.22 1.89 8.97
CA GLY A 31 -15.39 3.07 8.12
C GLY A 31 -14.20 4.01 8.23
N ILE A 32 -12.98 3.52 7.96
CA ILE A 32 -11.76 4.32 8.12
C ILE A 32 -11.80 5.66 7.37
N VAL A 33 -12.46 5.72 6.22
CA VAL A 33 -12.64 6.98 5.47
C VAL A 33 -13.48 7.98 6.26
N ASP A 34 -14.52 7.52 6.97
CA ASP A 34 -15.32 8.41 7.80
C ASP A 34 -14.49 8.94 8.97
N ILE A 35 -13.71 8.08 9.63
CA ILE A 35 -12.78 8.51 10.68
C ILE A 35 -11.79 9.56 10.17
N ILE A 36 -11.20 9.33 8.99
CA ILE A 36 -10.30 10.28 8.33
C ILE A 36 -11.03 11.60 8.08
N ARG A 37 -12.23 11.56 7.49
CA ARG A 37 -13.03 12.76 7.20
C ARG A 37 -13.44 13.53 8.45
N TYR A 38 -13.77 12.85 9.54
CA TYR A 38 -14.07 13.50 10.82
C TYR A 38 -12.84 14.17 11.45
N THR A 39 -11.64 13.67 11.14
CA THR A 39 -10.38 14.21 11.66
C THR A 39 -9.93 15.46 10.91
N PHE A 40 -10.27 15.59 9.62
CA PHE A 40 -10.05 16.81 8.84
C PHE A 40 -11.23 17.78 9.06
N PRO A 41 -10.99 19.08 9.31
CA PRO A 41 -12.05 20.02 9.67
C PRO A 41 -13.16 20.04 8.62
N GLN A 42 -14.37 20.30 9.12
CA GLN A 42 -15.74 20.30 8.56
C GLN A 42 -15.94 20.87 7.12
N HIS A 43 -14.91 21.22 6.36
CA HIS A 43 -14.97 21.80 5.01
C HIS A 43 -14.71 20.80 3.88
N THR A 44 -14.62 19.49 4.14
CA THR A 44 -14.34 18.47 3.10
C THR A 44 -15.56 17.66 2.67
N TYR A 45 -16.78 18.03 3.07
CA TYR A 45 -18.03 17.34 2.68
C TYR A 45 -18.31 17.33 1.17
N TRP A 46 -17.60 18.15 0.39
CA TRP A 46 -17.68 18.16 -1.07
C TRP A 46 -16.81 17.07 -1.73
N ILE A 47 -15.90 16.42 -0.98
CA ILE A 47 -15.07 15.35 -1.51
C ILE A 47 -15.88 14.05 -1.48
N ARG A 48 -16.48 13.73 -2.63
CA ARG A 48 -17.18 12.46 -2.84
C ARG A 48 -16.19 11.30 -2.70
N ASP A 49 -16.70 10.11 -2.41
CA ASP A 49 -15.87 8.90 -2.28
C ASP A 49 -15.01 8.65 -3.51
N LEU A 50 -15.59 8.80 -4.69
CA LEU A 50 -14.86 8.65 -5.94
C LEU A 50 -13.73 9.68 -6.10
N ASP A 51 -13.97 10.94 -5.72
CA ASP A 51 -12.94 11.98 -5.79
C ASP A 51 -11.78 11.68 -4.81
N PHE A 52 -12.12 11.15 -3.63
CA PHE A 52 -11.14 10.68 -2.65
C PHE A 52 -10.31 9.50 -3.18
N VAL A 53 -10.94 8.50 -3.80
CA VAL A 53 -10.28 7.34 -4.42
C VAL A 53 -9.27 7.80 -5.48
N ILE A 54 -9.67 8.71 -6.36
CA ILE A 54 -8.78 9.28 -7.39
C ILE A 54 -7.61 10.03 -6.72
N GLY A 55 -7.88 10.78 -5.66
CA GLY A 55 -6.86 11.41 -4.83
C GLY A 55 -5.85 10.42 -4.25
N CYS A 56 -6.30 9.27 -3.75
CA CYS A 56 -5.42 8.20 -3.27
C CYS A 56 -4.48 7.69 -4.39
N VAL A 57 -5.01 7.44 -5.59
CA VAL A 57 -4.16 7.01 -6.73
C VAL A 57 -3.10 8.07 -7.05
N GLY A 58 -3.48 9.35 -7.05
CA GLY A 58 -2.54 10.47 -7.22
C GLY A 58 -1.47 10.51 -6.13
N VAL A 59 -1.85 10.37 -4.86
CA VAL A 59 -0.92 10.31 -3.73
C VAL A 59 0.05 9.13 -3.85
N SER A 60 -0.43 7.96 -4.27
CA SER A 60 0.44 6.78 -4.49
C SER A 60 1.55 7.06 -5.52
N LEU A 61 1.21 7.74 -6.61
CA LEU A 61 2.19 8.17 -7.62
C LEU A 61 3.18 9.20 -7.05
N LEU A 62 2.67 10.21 -6.33
CA LEU A 62 3.50 11.25 -5.72
C LEU A 62 4.49 10.65 -4.70
N MET A 63 4.06 9.66 -3.92
CA MET A 63 4.95 8.93 -3.00
C MET A 63 6.12 8.28 -3.75
N ALA A 64 5.86 7.64 -4.90
CA ALA A 64 6.93 7.06 -5.70
C ALA A 64 7.96 8.11 -6.11
N TYR A 65 7.53 9.27 -6.61
CA TYR A 65 8.45 10.34 -7.03
C TYR A 65 9.14 11.06 -5.86
N ALA A 66 8.48 11.17 -4.71
CA ALA A 66 9.09 11.72 -3.50
C ALA A 66 10.28 10.84 -3.04
N LEU A 67 10.14 9.51 -3.11
CA LEU A 67 11.18 8.57 -2.67
C LEU A 67 12.45 8.64 -3.52
N VAL A 68 12.31 8.73 -4.85
CA VAL A 68 13.49 8.89 -5.73
C VAL A 68 14.14 10.27 -5.54
N SER A 69 13.35 11.31 -5.26
CA SER A 69 13.87 12.64 -4.92
C SER A 69 14.71 12.59 -3.64
N VAL A 70 14.21 11.93 -2.58
CA VAL A 70 14.96 11.73 -1.34
C VAL A 70 16.23 10.90 -1.59
N ALA A 71 16.14 9.81 -2.33
CA ALA A 71 17.29 8.97 -2.66
C ALA A 71 18.37 9.76 -3.43
N SER A 72 17.95 10.56 -4.41
CA SER A 72 18.84 11.40 -5.22
C SER A 72 19.49 12.52 -4.40
N GLY A 73 18.74 13.14 -3.48
CA GLY A 73 19.27 14.12 -2.54
C GLY A 73 20.33 13.52 -1.60
N ILE A 74 20.09 12.33 -1.06
CA ILE A 74 21.08 11.60 -0.25
C ILE A 74 22.35 11.32 -1.06
N GLN A 75 22.20 10.89 -2.31
CA GLN A 75 23.33 10.63 -3.20
C GLN A 75 24.10 11.92 -3.55
N ALA A 76 23.40 13.04 -3.76
CA ALA A 76 24.01 14.34 -4.01
C ALA A 76 24.87 14.85 -2.83
N MET A 77 24.49 14.50 -1.60
CA MET A 77 25.27 14.81 -0.39
C MET A 77 26.47 13.88 -0.18
N SER A 78 26.63 12.83 -0.99
CA SER A 78 27.78 11.93 -0.89
C SER A 78 29.04 12.54 -1.52
N PRO A 79 30.26 12.08 -1.16
CA PRO A 79 31.50 12.57 -1.76
C PRO A 79 31.59 12.37 -3.28
N GLN A 80 30.83 11.42 -3.84
CA GLN A 80 30.78 11.19 -5.28
C GLN A 80 29.78 12.11 -6.01
N GLY A 81 28.95 12.86 -5.27
CA GLY A 81 27.85 13.64 -5.82
C GLY A 81 26.78 12.79 -6.50
N TYR A 82 25.86 13.45 -7.21
CA TYR A 82 24.85 12.81 -8.06
C TYR A 82 25.28 12.84 -9.53
N ASP A 83 25.27 11.68 -10.20
CA ASP A 83 25.60 11.56 -11.62
C ASP A 83 24.33 11.66 -12.50
N ASN A 84 24.15 12.81 -13.16
CA ASN A 84 23.04 13.05 -14.09
C ASN A 84 23.22 12.36 -15.46
N HIS A 85 24.43 11.91 -15.80
CA HIS A 85 24.69 11.22 -17.07
C HIS A 85 24.41 9.72 -16.94
N TYR A 86 24.82 9.11 -15.82
CA TYR A 86 24.72 7.67 -15.60
C TYR A 86 24.13 7.29 -14.23
N GLY A 87 23.08 7.98 -13.77
CA GLY A 87 22.50 7.79 -12.43
C GLY A 87 22.08 6.35 -12.09
N ARG A 88 21.58 5.57 -13.06
CA ARG A 88 21.24 4.14 -12.84
C ARG A 88 22.49 3.27 -12.63
N PHE A 89 23.58 3.60 -13.33
CA PHE A 89 24.86 2.92 -13.11
C PHE A 89 25.46 3.29 -11.76
N GLN A 90 25.40 4.57 -11.37
CA GLN A 90 25.81 5.02 -10.04
C GLN A 90 25.05 4.26 -8.94
N LEU A 91 23.73 4.13 -9.09
CA LEU A 91 22.90 3.36 -8.16
C LEU A 91 23.33 1.88 -8.06
N SER A 92 23.63 1.24 -9.19
CA SER A 92 24.05 -0.18 -9.19
C SER A 92 25.32 -0.43 -8.37
N ARG A 93 26.11 0.62 -8.13
CA ARG A 93 27.34 0.62 -7.33
C ARG A 93 27.16 1.25 -5.95
N ALA A 94 25.94 1.68 -5.61
CA ALA A 94 25.66 2.32 -4.34
C ALA A 94 25.88 1.34 -3.18
N LYS A 95 26.49 1.85 -2.11
CA LYS A 95 26.71 1.06 -0.89
C LYS A 95 25.38 0.89 -0.13
N PRO A 96 25.22 -0.20 0.65
CA PRO A 96 24.08 -0.34 1.55
C PRO A 96 23.91 0.87 2.46
N GLY A 97 22.68 1.36 2.59
CA GLY A 97 22.37 2.55 3.39
C GLY A 97 21.00 3.13 3.05
N LEU A 98 20.67 4.26 3.68
CA LEU A 98 19.37 4.92 3.52
C LEU A 98 19.06 5.26 2.06
N GLY A 99 20.02 5.78 1.30
CA GLY A 99 19.83 6.14 -0.11
C GLY A 99 19.41 4.94 -0.97
N LEU A 100 20.08 3.80 -0.81
CA LEU A 100 19.73 2.55 -1.52
C LEU A 100 18.35 2.04 -1.10
N ARG A 101 17.99 2.12 0.20
CA ARG A 101 16.64 1.76 0.68
C ARG A 101 15.54 2.68 0.13
N MET A 102 15.80 3.98 0.00
CA MET A 102 14.86 4.93 -0.62
C MET A 102 14.67 4.66 -2.11
N TYR A 103 15.73 4.29 -2.81
CA TYR A 103 15.62 3.89 -4.21
C TYR A 103 14.87 2.55 -4.38
N ALA A 104 15.12 1.57 -3.52
CA ALA A 104 14.34 0.33 -3.50
C ALA A 104 12.86 0.58 -3.14
N SER A 105 12.59 1.49 -2.21
CA SER A 105 11.24 1.98 -1.90
C SER A 105 10.57 2.63 -3.12
N HIS A 106 11.29 3.42 -3.92
CA HIS A 106 10.76 4.02 -5.14
C HIS A 106 10.28 2.97 -6.14
N TYR A 107 11.10 1.96 -6.44
CA TYR A 107 10.68 0.87 -7.34
C TYR A 107 9.44 0.14 -6.81
N ASN A 108 9.44 -0.20 -5.53
CA ASN A 108 8.31 -0.87 -4.92
C ASN A 108 7.04 0.00 -4.90
N ALA A 109 7.19 1.33 -4.79
CA ALA A 109 6.07 2.26 -4.90
C ALA A 109 5.50 2.29 -6.33
N LEU A 110 6.34 2.25 -7.37
CA LEU A 110 5.88 2.20 -8.76
C LEU A 110 5.14 0.89 -9.09
N GLU A 111 5.64 -0.24 -8.61
CA GLU A 111 4.96 -1.54 -8.75
C GLU A 111 3.59 -1.50 -8.08
N CYS A 112 3.54 -1.01 -6.84
CA CYS A 112 2.30 -0.90 -6.09
C CYS A 112 1.30 0.09 -6.73
N PHE A 113 1.77 1.25 -7.17
CA PHE A 113 0.96 2.23 -7.90
C PHE A 113 0.30 1.61 -9.14
N THR A 114 1.07 0.85 -9.91
CA THR A 114 0.57 0.19 -11.14
C THR A 114 -0.55 -0.80 -10.79
N MET A 115 -0.31 -1.68 -9.81
CA MET A 115 -1.33 -2.65 -9.37
C MET A 115 -2.58 -1.95 -8.80
N PHE A 116 -2.37 -0.92 -7.97
CA PHE A 116 -3.45 -0.19 -7.31
C PHE A 116 -4.31 0.61 -8.29
N SER A 117 -3.69 1.33 -9.23
CA SER A 117 -4.41 2.10 -10.25
C SER A 117 -5.26 1.19 -11.15
N ILE A 118 -4.73 0.05 -11.57
CA ILE A 118 -5.50 -0.94 -12.34
C ILE A 118 -6.69 -1.47 -11.52
N ALA A 119 -6.48 -1.81 -10.25
CA ALA A 119 -7.55 -2.29 -9.38
C ALA A 119 -8.68 -1.25 -9.21
N VAL A 120 -8.32 0.01 -8.96
CA VAL A 120 -9.28 1.12 -8.85
C VAL A 120 -10.07 1.32 -10.15
N ILE A 121 -9.39 1.32 -11.30
CA ILE A 121 -10.05 1.42 -12.61
C ILE A 121 -11.05 0.28 -12.81
N LEU A 122 -10.67 -0.96 -12.50
CA LEU A 122 -11.56 -2.11 -12.58
C LEU A 122 -12.76 -1.98 -11.64
N GLY A 123 -12.55 -1.55 -10.39
CA GLY A 123 -13.63 -1.32 -9.42
C GLY A 123 -14.65 -0.30 -9.94
N ILE A 124 -14.18 0.83 -10.46
CA ILE A 124 -15.04 1.88 -11.05
C ILE A 124 -15.81 1.34 -12.26
N LEU A 125 -15.12 0.67 -13.21
CA LEU A 125 -15.73 0.13 -14.42
C LEU A 125 -16.77 -0.97 -14.12
N ARG A 126 -16.64 -1.65 -12.98
CA ARG A 126 -17.57 -2.70 -12.54
C ARG A 126 -18.68 -2.18 -11.63
N GLY A 127 -18.73 -0.88 -11.35
CA GLY A 127 -19.76 -0.28 -10.51
C GLY A 127 -19.69 -0.75 -9.06
N MET A 128 -18.50 -0.98 -8.54
CA MET A 128 -18.27 -1.32 -7.14
C MET A 128 -18.77 -0.20 -6.22
N ASP A 129 -19.22 -0.54 -5.02
CA ASP A 129 -19.64 0.45 -4.01
C ASP A 129 -18.51 1.47 -3.75
N GLU A 130 -18.82 2.75 -3.96
CA GLU A 130 -17.82 3.83 -3.91
C GLU A 130 -17.23 3.98 -2.50
N HIS A 131 -18.06 3.80 -1.47
CA HIS A 131 -17.66 3.95 -0.07
C HIS A 131 -16.68 2.86 0.36
N LEU A 132 -16.94 1.63 -0.05
CA LEU A 132 -16.01 0.50 0.10
C LEU A 132 -14.70 0.74 -0.66
N LEU A 133 -14.79 1.17 -1.92
CA LEU A 133 -13.62 1.44 -2.74
C LEU A 133 -12.76 2.53 -2.10
N ALA A 134 -13.38 3.56 -1.52
CA ALA A 134 -12.70 4.59 -0.74
C ALA A 134 -12.01 4.01 0.50
N ASN A 135 -12.69 3.17 1.28
CA ASN A 135 -12.11 2.52 2.46
C ASN A 135 -10.88 1.68 2.12
N LEU A 136 -10.97 0.82 1.10
CA LEU A 136 -9.84 0.00 0.65
C LEU A 136 -8.70 0.88 0.10
N SER A 137 -9.02 1.94 -0.64
CA SER A 137 -8.02 2.90 -1.15
C SER A 137 -7.28 3.62 -0.02
N ALA A 138 -7.98 4.03 1.05
CA ALA A 138 -7.38 4.61 2.24
C ALA A 138 -6.40 3.63 2.92
N VAL A 139 -6.80 2.36 3.05
CA VAL A 139 -5.94 1.31 3.62
C VAL A 139 -4.66 1.15 2.81
N VAL A 140 -4.75 1.13 1.47
CA VAL A 140 -3.56 1.09 0.61
C VAL A 140 -2.63 2.25 0.93
N ILE A 141 -3.11 3.51 0.92
CA ILE A 141 -2.24 4.68 1.13
C ILE A 141 -1.60 4.69 2.51
N LEU A 142 -2.35 4.38 3.57
CA LEU A 142 -1.81 4.32 4.93
C LEU A 142 -0.78 3.20 5.09
N ALA A 143 -1.06 2.01 4.57
CA ALA A 143 -0.13 0.89 4.58
C ALA A 143 1.14 1.22 3.79
N ARG A 144 1.02 1.90 2.65
CA ARG A 144 2.16 2.34 1.84
C ARG A 144 3.00 3.41 2.53
N ALA A 145 2.39 4.38 3.20
CA ALA A 145 3.12 5.38 3.97
C ALA A 145 3.98 4.70 5.05
N ASN A 146 3.38 3.77 5.80
CA ASN A 146 4.06 2.98 6.82
C ASN A 146 5.18 2.09 6.23
N TYR A 147 4.93 1.41 5.10
CA TYR A 147 5.95 0.61 4.42
C TYR A 147 7.21 1.42 4.15
N HIS A 148 7.07 2.62 3.60
CA HIS A 148 8.22 3.45 3.24
C HIS A 148 8.96 3.98 4.47
N ILE A 149 8.23 4.35 5.52
CA ILE A 149 8.81 4.74 6.81
C ILE A 149 9.62 3.58 7.40
N PHE A 150 9.04 2.39 7.49
CA PHE A 150 9.74 1.21 8.02
C PHE A 150 10.93 0.79 7.15
N HIS A 151 10.85 1.00 5.83
CA HIS A 151 11.99 0.75 4.96
C HIS A 151 13.10 1.78 5.15
N ALA A 152 12.78 3.04 5.43
CA ALA A 152 13.77 4.04 5.81
C ALA A 152 14.50 3.65 7.10
N LEU A 153 13.73 3.21 8.10
CA LEU A 153 14.19 2.82 9.44
C LEU A 153 14.79 1.41 9.52
N ASP A 154 14.76 0.65 8.43
CA ASP A 154 15.27 -0.74 8.35
C ASP A 154 14.52 -1.76 9.23
N PHE A 155 13.21 -1.55 9.45
CA PHE A 155 12.36 -2.46 10.22
C PHE A 155 11.69 -3.50 9.31
N ALA A 156 12.42 -4.58 9.01
CA ALA A 156 12.04 -5.58 8.02
C ALA A 156 10.66 -6.25 8.27
N MET A 157 10.35 -6.62 9.51
CA MET A 157 9.09 -7.32 9.83
C MET A 157 7.88 -6.40 9.66
N LEU A 158 7.91 -5.19 10.23
CA LEU A 158 6.85 -4.19 10.10
C LEU A 158 6.65 -3.77 8.64
N ARG A 159 7.75 -3.66 7.88
CA ARG A 159 7.71 -3.41 6.43
C ARG A 159 6.96 -4.52 5.69
N SER A 160 7.18 -5.79 6.02
CA SER A 160 6.45 -6.90 5.39
C SER A 160 4.96 -6.85 5.71
N ILE A 161 4.59 -6.62 6.96
CA ILE A 161 3.18 -6.50 7.36
C ILE A 161 2.50 -5.35 6.59
N ALA A 162 3.15 -4.18 6.50
CA ALA A 162 2.63 -3.05 5.76
C ALA A 162 2.50 -3.33 4.24
N PHE A 163 3.44 -4.09 3.67
CA PHE A 163 3.35 -4.55 2.28
C PHE A 163 2.14 -5.47 2.07
N ASP A 164 2.02 -6.50 2.91
CA ASP A 164 0.95 -7.49 2.81
C ASP A 164 -0.43 -6.83 3.01
N THR A 165 -0.56 -5.86 3.93
CA THR A 165 -1.80 -5.09 4.14
C THR A 165 -2.22 -4.33 2.88
N ALA A 166 -1.30 -3.60 2.25
CA ALA A 166 -1.60 -2.89 1.01
C ALA A 166 -1.97 -3.86 -0.13
N PHE A 167 -1.23 -4.96 -0.25
CA PHE A 167 -1.47 -5.98 -1.26
C PHE A 167 -2.84 -6.65 -1.08
N MET A 168 -3.23 -7.00 0.15
CA MET A 168 -4.54 -7.57 0.45
C MET A 168 -5.68 -6.60 0.13
N ALA A 169 -5.52 -5.30 0.44
CA ALA A 169 -6.52 -4.31 0.08
C ALA A 169 -6.69 -4.20 -1.46
N ILE A 170 -5.59 -4.20 -2.22
CA ILE A 170 -5.64 -4.21 -3.70
C ILE A 170 -6.31 -5.47 -4.23
N LEU A 171 -5.93 -6.65 -3.71
CA LEU A 171 -6.57 -7.91 -4.09
C LEU A 171 -8.07 -7.91 -3.79
N SER A 172 -8.49 -7.30 -2.68
CA SER A 172 -9.90 -7.20 -2.32
C SER A 172 -10.70 -6.37 -3.31
N ILE A 173 -10.12 -5.26 -3.79
CA ILE A 173 -10.72 -4.45 -4.87
C ILE A 173 -10.87 -5.29 -6.15
N ILE A 174 -9.81 -5.99 -6.56
CA ILE A 174 -9.82 -6.83 -7.77
C ILE A 174 -10.87 -7.94 -7.64
N MET A 175 -10.94 -8.61 -6.49
CA MET A 175 -11.88 -9.70 -6.24
C MET A 175 -13.33 -9.23 -6.23
N GLU A 176 -13.63 -8.07 -5.61
CA GLU A 176 -14.98 -7.50 -5.65
C GLU A 176 -15.36 -7.07 -7.07
N ALA A 177 -14.42 -6.50 -7.83
CA ALA A 177 -14.65 -6.16 -9.24
C ALA A 177 -14.90 -7.41 -10.12
N ALA A 178 -14.20 -8.51 -9.85
CA ALA A 178 -14.35 -9.79 -10.55
C ALA A 178 -15.65 -10.51 -10.21
N PHE A 179 -16.08 -10.46 -8.94
CA PHE A 179 -17.29 -11.10 -8.42
C PHE A 179 -18.24 -10.08 -7.78
N PRO A 180 -18.91 -9.24 -8.59
CA PRO A 180 -19.80 -8.20 -8.08
C PRO A 180 -20.97 -8.84 -7.34
N GLY A 181 -21.32 -8.28 -6.19
CA GLY A 181 -22.41 -8.80 -5.35
C GLY A 181 -22.07 -8.89 -3.87
N ASN A 182 -21.05 -8.15 -3.41
CA ASN A 182 -20.65 -8.03 -2.02
C ASN A 182 -20.12 -9.34 -1.42
N VAL A 183 -19.52 -10.25 -2.20
CA VAL A 183 -19.00 -11.52 -1.63
C VAL A 183 -17.79 -11.24 -0.73
N VAL A 184 -16.86 -10.40 -1.20
CA VAL A 184 -15.70 -9.98 -0.40
C VAL A 184 -16.17 -9.08 0.74
N VAL A 185 -17.11 -8.17 0.45
CA VAL A 185 -17.69 -7.25 1.44
C VAL A 185 -18.40 -7.99 2.55
N LYS A 186 -19.28 -8.96 2.26
CA LYS A 186 -20.00 -9.70 3.30
C LYS A 186 -19.01 -10.45 4.19
N PHE A 187 -17.91 -10.98 3.66
CA PHE A 187 -16.87 -11.61 4.47
C PHE A 187 -16.04 -10.58 5.30
N MET A 188 -15.77 -9.39 4.74
CA MET A 188 -15.01 -8.34 5.44
C MET A 188 -15.86 -7.54 6.44
N ALA A 189 -17.17 -7.42 6.21
CA ALA A 189 -18.09 -6.65 7.03
C ALA A 189 -18.69 -7.47 8.19
N THR A 190 -18.69 -8.81 8.10
CA THR A 190 -19.08 -9.65 9.24
C THR A 190 -18.04 -9.58 10.34
N LYS A 191 -18.46 -9.40 11.59
CA LYS A 191 -17.56 -9.58 12.74
C LYS A 191 -17.01 -11.01 12.83
N ASP A 192 -17.78 -11.96 12.30
CA ASP A 192 -17.43 -13.37 12.26
C ASP A 192 -16.57 -13.70 11.02
N TRP A 193 -15.66 -14.65 11.18
CA TRP A 193 -14.81 -15.19 10.10
C TRP A 193 -15.52 -16.27 9.27
N THR A 194 -16.83 -16.40 9.41
CA THR A 194 -17.65 -17.33 8.63
C THR A 194 -17.92 -16.75 7.25
N LEU A 195 -17.80 -17.58 6.21
CA LEU A 195 -18.21 -17.18 4.87
C LEU A 195 -19.73 -16.92 4.88
N PRO A 196 -20.19 -15.86 4.22
CA PRO A 196 -21.63 -15.63 4.06
C PRO A 196 -22.21 -16.80 3.28
N VAL A 197 -23.34 -17.34 3.72
CA VAL A 197 -24.06 -18.33 2.93
C VAL A 197 -24.51 -17.63 1.65
N LEU A 198 -24.13 -18.20 0.50
CA LEU A 198 -24.45 -17.68 -0.84
C LEU A 198 -25.96 -17.68 -1.08
#